data_AF-A0A4Y9ISY0-F1
#
_entry.id   AF-A0A4Y9ISY0-F1
#
_cell.length_a   1.000
_cell.length_b   1.000
_cell.length_c   1.000
_cell.angle_alpha   90.00
_cell.angle_beta   90.00
_cell.angle_gamma   90.00
#
_symmetry.space_group_name_H-M   'P 1'
#
loop_
_entity.id
_entity.type
_entity.pdbx_description
1 polymer ?
#
loop_
_entity_poly.entity_id
_entity_poly.type
_entity_poly.pdbx_seq_one_letter_code
_entity_poly.pdbx_strand_id
1 'polypeptide(L)' 'MPEVHYTTKRHYKHLRDKERSQIEILLNEGYTISKIATLLNRHKSTISREIKRGSVL' A
#
# COMPACT_ATOMS: atom_id res chain seq x y z
N MET A 1 -11.93 34.16 -9.55
CA MET A 1 -10.95 33.14 -9.11
C MET A 1 -11.75 31.86 -8.88
N PRO A 2 -11.48 30.74 -9.56
CA PRO A 2 -12.23 29.51 -9.33
C PRO A 2 -11.69 28.82 -8.07
N GLU A 3 -12.60 28.50 -7.16
CA GLU A 3 -12.31 27.79 -5.91
C GLU A 3 -11.92 26.34 -6.21
N VAL A 4 -10.66 25.99 -6.00
CA VAL A 4 -10.18 24.60 -6.17
C VAL A 4 -10.56 23.80 -4.92
N HIS A 5 -11.63 23.03 -5.00
CA HIS A 5 -12.02 22.10 -3.93
C HIS A 5 -11.03 20.93 -3.86
N TYR A 6 -10.15 20.92 -2.85
CA TYR A 6 -9.34 19.76 -2.53
C TYR A 6 -10.02 18.91 -1.45
N THR A 7 -10.22 17.62 -1.73
CA THR A 7 -10.75 16.67 -0.75
C THR A 7 -9.59 16.11 0.10
N THR A 8 -9.46 16.58 1.34
CA THR A 8 -8.38 16.20 2.27
C THR A 8 -8.74 15.06 3.21
N LYS A 9 -9.96 14.52 3.18
CA LYS A 9 -10.38 13.48 4.13
C LYS A 9 -10.06 12.07 3.63
N ARG A 10 -8.77 11.76 3.44
CA ARG A 10 -8.33 10.36 3.29
C ARG A 10 -8.23 9.73 4.68
N HIS A 11 -9.07 8.73 4.95
CA HIS A 11 -8.89 7.87 6.10
C HIS A 11 -7.58 7.08 5.94
N TYR A 12 -6.53 7.52 6.64
CA TYR A 12 -5.27 6.80 6.71
C TYR A 12 -5.46 5.53 7.53
N LYS A 13 -5.82 4.43 6.87
CA LYS A 13 -5.79 3.11 7.48
C LYS A 13 -4.36 2.59 7.35
N HIS A 14 -3.60 2.64 8.45
CA HIS A 14 -2.28 2.04 8.52
C HIS A 14 -2.36 0.55 8.16
N LEU A 15 -1.38 0.07 7.39
CA LEU A 15 -1.16 -1.36 7.22
C LEU A 15 -0.80 -1.94 8.59
N ARG A 16 -1.47 -3.02 8.96
CA ARG A 16 -1.12 -3.80 10.16
C ARG A 16 0.18 -4.55 9.91
N ASP A 17 0.89 -4.89 10.98
CA ASP A 17 2.17 -5.61 10.86
C ASP A 17 2.01 -6.94 10.13
N LYS A 18 0.90 -7.65 10.37
CA LYS A 18 0.54 -8.85 9.59
C LYS A 18 0.47 -8.58 8.08
N GLU A 19 -0.13 -7.46 7.68
CA GLU A 19 -0.23 -7.10 6.26
C GLU A 19 1.15 -6.75 5.70
N ARG A 20 2.05 -6.15 6.49
CA ARG A 20 3.44 -5.92 6.08
C ARG A 20 4.22 -7.22 5.87
N SER A 21 4.18 -8.14 6.82
CA SER A 21 4.82 -9.45 6.66
C SER A 21 4.27 -10.23 5.46
N GLN A 22 2.97 -10.10 5.18
CA GLN A 22 2.37 -10.72 4.00
C GLN A 22 2.87 -10.10 2.69
N ILE A 23 3.12 -8.78 2.67
CA ILE A 23 3.73 -8.09 1.53
C ILE A 23 5.16 -8.59 1.31
N GLU A 24 5.96 -8.73 2.38
CA GLU A 24 7.34 -9.25 2.33
C GLU A 24 7.38 -10.66 1.73
N ILE A 25 6.57 -11.58 2.25
CA ILE A 25 6.52 -12.97 1.79
C ILE A 25 6.13 -13.02 0.30
N LEU A 26 5.06 -12.32 -0.09
CA LEU A 26 4.59 -12.33 -1.48
C LEU A 26 5.60 -11.68 -2.43
N LEU A 27 6.33 -10.65 -2.00
CA LEU A 27 7.41 -10.06 -2.78
C LEU A 27 8.57 -11.05 -2.96
N ASN A 28 8.94 -11.76 -1.90
CA ASN A 28 9.98 -12.77 -1.95
C ASN A 28 9.61 -13.94 -2.87
N GLU A 29 8.34 -14.33 -2.88
CA GLU A 29 7.77 -15.29 -3.84
C GLU A 29 7.68 -14.77 -5.28
N GLY A 30 8.04 -13.50 -5.54
CA GLY A 30 8.08 -12.92 -6.88
C GLY A 30 6.73 -12.36 -7.37
N TYR A 31 5.76 -12.12 -6.48
CA TYR A 31 4.49 -11.51 -6.86
C TYR A 31 4.65 -10.03 -7.21
N THR A 32 3.90 -9.60 -8.21
CA THR A 32 3.84 -8.18 -8.57
C THR A 32 3.01 -7.38 -7.58
N ILE A 33 3.33 -6.10 -7.42
CA ILE A 33 2.61 -5.14 -6.55
C ILE A 33 1.10 -5.16 -6.81
N SER A 34 0.68 -5.23 -8.08
CA SER A 34 -0.75 -5.29 -8.44
C SER A 34 -1.42 -6.57 -7.91
N LYS A 35 -0.75 -7.71 -7.99
CA LYS A 35 -1.30 -8.99 -7.50
C LYS A 35 -1.40 -8.99 -5.97
N ILE A 36 -0.39 -8.45 -5.29
CA ILE A 36 -0.38 -8.27 -3.83
C ILE A 36 -1.49 -7.31 -3.39
N ALA A 37 -1.69 -6.21 -4.13
CA ALA A 37 -2.76 -5.24 -3.88
C ALA A 37 -4.15 -5.91 -3.95
N THR A 38 -4.39 -6.75 -4.95
CA THR A 38 -5.64 -7.52 -5.07
C THR A 38 -5.80 -8.53 -3.93
N LEU A 39 -4.74 -9.28 -3.59
CA LEU A 39 -4.76 -10.29 -2.51
C LEU A 39 -5.06 -9.68 -1.14
N LEU A 40 -4.44 -8.53 -0.84
CA LEU A 40 -4.60 -7.85 0.45
C LEU A 40 -5.80 -6.88 0.46
N ASN A 41 -6.51 -6.75 -0.66
CA ASN A 41 -7.56 -5.77 -0.88
C ASN A 41 -7.11 -4.34 -0.51
N ARG A 42 -5.90 -3.99 -0.94
CA ARG A 42 -5.25 -2.70 -0.68
C ARG A 42 -4.92 -1.99 -1.99
N HIS A 43 -4.79 -0.68 -1.91
CA HIS A 43 -4.42 0.11 -3.08
C HIS A 43 -2.95 -0.12 -3.45
N LYS A 44 -2.67 -0.25 -4.76
CA LYS A 44 -1.30 -0.42 -5.30
C LYS A 44 -0.31 0.63 -4.81
N SER A 45 -0.74 1.88 -4.67
CA SER A 45 0.13 2.94 -4.15
C SER A 45 0.46 2.78 -2.66
N THR A 46 -0.38 2.09 -1.88
CA THR A 46 -0.07 1.80 -0.47
C THR A 46 1.02 0.75 -0.39
N ILE A 47 0.90 -0.33 -1.16
CA ILE A 47 1.93 -1.38 -1.25
C ILE A 47 3.26 -0.81 -1.76
N SER A 48 3.22 -0.04 -2.86
CA SER A 48 4.41 0.62 -3.41
C SER A 48 5.08 1.58 -2.42
N ARG A 49 4.29 2.32 -1.62
CA ARG A 49 4.84 3.19 -0.57
C ARG A 49 5.51 2.41 0.55
N GLU A 50 4.96 1.27 0.98
CA GLU A 50 5.63 0.43 1.99
C GLU A 50 6.94 -0.15 1.46
N ILE A 51 6.96 -0.66 0.23
CA ILE A 51 8.19 -1.16 -0.40
C ILE A 51 9.24 -0.04 -0.47
N LYS A 52 8.85 1.15 -0.92
CA LYS A 52 9.76 2.31 -1.01
C LYS A 52 10.27 2.78 0.35
N ARG A 53 9.47 2.60 1.40
CA ARG A 53 9.80 3.01 2.76
C ARG A 53 10.83 2.07 3.41
N GLY A 54 11.05 0.87 2.86
CA GLY A 54 11.99 -0.10 3.43
C GLY A 54 11.55 -0.65 4.78
N SER A 55 10.27 -0.48 5.15
CA SER A 55 9.67 -1.16 6.31
C SER A 55 9.25 -2.61 6.01
N VAL A 56 9.61 -3.07 4.81
CA VAL A 56 9.43 -4.40 4.25
C VAL A 56 10.87 -4.88 3.98
N LEU A 57 11.51 -5.53 4.95
CA LEU A 57 12.91 -6.00 4.92
C LEU A 57 13.06 -7.32 5.67
#